data_AF-A0A4Q7CQ29-F1
#
_entry.id   AF-A0A4Q7CQ29-F1
#
_cell.length_a   1.000
_cell.length_b   1.000
_cell.length_c   1.000
_cell.angle_alpha   90.00
_cell.angle_beta   90.00
_cell.angle_gamma   90.00
#
_symmetry.space_group_name_H-M   'P 1'
#
loop_
_entity.id
_entity.type
_entity.pdbx_description
1 polymer ?
#
loop_
_entity_poly.entity_id
_entity_poly.type
_entity_poly.pdbx_seq_one_letter_code
_entity_poly.pdbx_strand_id
1 'polypeptide(L)'
;TYIESDYLPLKENEIEDLKSLISLLALSYKDFEGFFLSYKVPYIGHEMDLLKVVDNAILNIELKSQSEFIKINKQQKHNYFYLKTLNKHVDIITYNNQEGKFYKYCQETEESIEISVGEVREKFCELSEEKFISDID
;
A
#
# COMPACT_ATOMS: atom_id res chain seq x y z
N THR A 1 -15.02 5.14 21.05
CA THR A 1 -14.60 6.52 20.83
C THR A 1 -15.21 7.00 19.54
N TYR A 2 -16.11 7.98 19.59
CA TYR A 2 -16.65 8.64 18.41
C TYR A 2 -15.49 9.37 17.74
N ILE A 3 -15.09 8.93 16.55
CA ILE A 3 -14.22 9.72 15.67
C ILE A 3 -15.17 10.70 14.99
N GLU A 4 -15.02 12.00 15.27
CA GLU A 4 -15.72 13.04 14.52
C GLU A 4 -15.45 12.83 13.03
N SER A 5 -16.49 12.87 12.19
CA SER A 5 -16.42 12.57 10.75
C SER A 5 -15.35 13.36 9.99
N ASP A 6 -14.92 14.47 10.57
CA ASP A 6 -14.01 15.44 9.97
C ASP A 6 -12.53 15.03 10.11
N TYR A 7 -12.24 13.91 10.79
CA TYR A 7 -10.89 13.36 10.99
C TYR A 7 -10.69 11.96 10.40
N LEU A 8 -11.48 11.57 9.39
CA LEU A 8 -11.18 10.34 8.67
C LEU A 8 -9.83 10.50 7.94
N PRO A 9 -8.88 9.57 8.14
CA PRO A 9 -7.58 9.62 7.48
C PRO A 9 -7.69 9.52 5.95
N LEU A 10 -8.81 8.99 5.45
CA LEU A 10 -9.10 8.84 4.02
C LEU A 10 -10.26 9.73 3.57
N LYS A 11 -10.17 10.23 2.35
CA LYS A 11 -11.27 10.87 1.63
C LYS A 11 -12.33 9.84 1.20
N GLU A 12 -13.54 10.29 0.90
CA GLU A 12 -14.65 9.41 0.50
C GLU A 12 -14.29 8.50 -0.69
N ASN A 13 -13.59 9.02 -1.71
CA ASN A 13 -13.17 8.22 -2.86
C ASN A 13 -12.11 7.17 -2.48
N GLU A 14 -11.19 7.49 -1.58
CA GLU A 14 -10.17 6.56 -1.07
C GLU A 14 -10.80 5.45 -0.23
N ILE A 15 -11.89 5.75 0.51
CA ILE A 15 -12.68 4.74 1.22
C ILE A 15 -13.32 3.76 0.24
N GLU A 16 -13.90 4.24 -0.86
CA GLU A 16 -14.49 3.36 -1.88
C GLU A 16 -13.43 2.52 -2.59
N ASP A 17 -12.25 3.08 -2.87
CA ASP A 17 -11.11 2.34 -3.43
C ASP A 17 -10.64 1.24 -2.45
N LEU A 18 -10.56 1.54 -1.15
CA LEU A 18 -10.20 0.55 -0.12
C LEU A 18 -11.25 -0.56 0.00
N LYS A 19 -12.55 -0.24 -0.04
CA LYS A 19 -13.62 -1.25 -0.03
C LYS A 19 -13.53 -2.17 -1.25
N SER A 20 -13.27 -1.59 -2.42
CA SER A 20 -13.10 -2.35 -3.67
C SER A 20 -11.89 -3.29 -3.58
N LEU A 21 -10.76 -2.80 -3.06
CA LEU A 21 -9.57 -3.61 -2.78
C LEU A 21 -9.89 -4.81 -1.87
N ILE A 22 -10.54 -4.57 -0.74
CA ILE A 22 -10.90 -5.62 0.24
C ILE A 22 -11.80 -6.66 -0.42
N SER A 23 -12.81 -6.22 -1.18
CA SER A 23 -13.71 -7.13 -1.89
C SER A 23 -12.99 -7.95 -2.95
N LEU A 24 -12.04 -7.37 -3.67
CA LEU A 24 -11.30 -8.03 -4.74
C LEU A 24 -10.32 -9.08 -4.21
N LEU A 25 -9.64 -8.78 -3.10
CA LEU A 25 -8.69 -9.71 -2.48
C LEU A 25 -9.40 -10.87 -1.76
N ALA A 26 -10.64 -10.64 -1.29
CA ALA A 26 -11.43 -11.64 -0.55
C ALA A 26 -10.64 -12.27 0.62
N LEU A 27 -9.89 -11.43 1.34
CA LEU A 27 -9.07 -11.79 2.49
C LEU A 27 -9.82 -11.51 3.80
N SER A 28 -9.31 -12.07 4.89
CA SER A 28 -9.87 -11.87 6.24
C SER A 28 -9.36 -10.58 6.87
N TYR A 29 -10.05 -10.09 7.91
CA TYR A 29 -9.61 -8.92 8.67
C TYR A 29 -8.17 -9.06 9.21
N LYS A 30 -7.75 -10.27 9.58
CA LYS A 30 -6.40 -10.54 10.10
C LYS A 30 -5.31 -10.25 9.07
N ASP A 31 -5.61 -10.43 7.79
CA ASP A 31 -4.64 -10.19 6.71
C ASP A 31 -4.35 -8.68 6.54
N PHE A 32 -5.29 -7.82 6.96
CA PHE A 32 -5.15 -6.36 6.98
C PHE A 32 -4.68 -5.81 8.33
N GLU A 33 -4.41 -6.67 9.32
CA GLU A 33 -3.91 -6.22 10.62
C GLU A 33 -2.46 -5.70 10.50
N GLY A 34 -2.17 -4.60 11.22
CA GLY A 34 -0.84 -3.99 11.25
C GLY A 34 -0.52 -3.02 10.11
N PHE A 35 -1.50 -2.65 9.29
CA PHE A 35 -1.35 -1.55 8.33
C PHE A 35 -1.56 -0.19 9.00
N PHE A 36 -0.63 0.74 8.78
CA PHE A 36 -0.86 2.17 8.92
C PHE A 36 -1.72 2.65 7.76
N LEU A 37 -2.74 3.44 8.09
CA LEU A 37 -3.65 4.07 7.13
C LEU A 37 -3.25 5.53 6.94
N SER A 38 -3.11 5.98 5.70
CA SER A 38 -2.72 7.35 5.33
C SER A 38 -1.44 7.80 6.02
N TYR A 39 -0.40 6.97 5.94
CA TYR A 39 0.88 7.21 6.58
C TYR A 39 1.58 8.42 5.98
N LYS A 40 1.83 9.44 6.80
CA LYS A 40 2.55 10.65 6.41
C LYS A 40 4.02 10.50 6.75
N VAL A 41 4.85 10.51 5.72
CA VAL A 41 6.30 10.56 5.85
C VAL A 41 6.72 11.85 6.58
N PRO A 42 7.40 11.73 7.74
CA PRO A 42 7.87 12.89 8.50
C PRO A 42 8.74 13.83 7.65
N TYR A 43 8.60 15.13 7.87
CA TYR A 43 9.42 16.21 7.27
C TYR A 43 9.32 16.42 5.75
N ILE A 44 8.75 15.46 5.00
CA ILE A 44 8.62 15.52 3.54
C ILE A 44 7.16 15.74 3.12
N GLY A 45 6.20 15.40 4.01
CA GLY A 45 4.77 15.58 3.74
C GLY A 45 4.21 14.66 2.66
N HIS A 46 5.00 13.68 2.22
CA HIS A 46 4.58 12.63 1.31
C HIS A 46 3.67 11.64 2.05
N GLU A 47 2.59 11.19 1.43
CA GLU A 47 1.58 10.31 2.06
C GLU A 47 1.50 8.97 1.31
N MET A 48 1.27 7.91 2.06
CA MET A 48 1.10 6.54 1.56
C MET A 48 -0.20 5.95 2.11
N ASP A 49 -1.08 5.45 1.24
CA ASP A 49 -2.43 5.05 1.63
C ASP A 49 -2.43 3.89 2.63
N LEU A 50 -1.71 2.80 2.32
CA LEU A 50 -1.50 1.68 3.23
C LEU A 50 -0.01 1.37 3.32
N LEU A 51 0.48 1.25 4.56
CA LEU A 51 1.86 0.87 4.83
C LEU A 51 1.90 -0.19 5.94
N LYS A 52 2.48 -1.36 5.67
CA LYS A 52 2.75 -2.37 6.69
C LYS A 52 4.26 -2.54 6.80
N VAL A 53 4.75 -2.47 8.04
CA VAL A 53 6.17 -2.67 8.35
C VAL A 53 6.28 -3.82 9.34
N VAL A 54 7.11 -4.80 8.98
CA VAL A 54 7.47 -5.94 9.82
C VAL A 54 8.99 -5.96 10.00
N ASP A 55 9.52 -6.97 10.68
CA ASP A 55 10.95 -7.02 11.05
C ASP A 55 11.88 -6.94 9.82
N ASN A 56 11.57 -7.64 8.73
CA ASN A 56 12.45 -7.73 7.56
C ASN A 56 11.85 -7.18 6.27
N ALA A 57 10.58 -6.75 6.28
CA ALA A 57 9.86 -6.35 5.08
C ALA A 57 8.97 -5.12 5.30
N ILE A 58 8.66 -4.46 4.20
CA ILE A 58 7.74 -3.34 4.07
C ILE A 58 6.84 -3.63 2.88
N LEU A 59 5.53 -3.52 3.09
CA LEU A 59 4.53 -3.53 2.04
C LEU A 59 3.82 -2.18 2.00
N ASN A 60 3.95 -1.48 0.88
CA ASN A 60 3.18 -0.29 0.58
C ASN A 60 2.13 -0.62 -0.48
N ILE A 61 0.86 -0.31 -0.19
CA ILE A 61 -0.23 -0.34 -1.16
C ILE A 61 -0.76 1.08 -1.36
N GLU A 62 -0.69 1.57 -2.58
CA GLU A 62 -1.27 2.84 -3.00
C GLU A 62 -2.63 2.58 -3.66
N LEU A 63 -3.65 3.35 -3.29
CA LEU A 63 -5.00 3.34 -3.84
C LEU A 63 -5.15 4.44 -4.90
N LYS A 64 -5.71 4.08 -6.05
CA LYS A 64 -6.03 5.02 -7.12
C LYS A 64 -7.39 4.68 -7.70
N SER A 65 -8.33 5.62 -7.65
CA SER A 65 -9.63 5.46 -8.30
C SER A 65 -9.45 5.27 -9.82
N GLN A 66 -8.58 6.09 -10.39
CA GLN A 66 -8.10 5.99 -11.76
C GLN A 66 -6.68 6.58 -11.84
N SER A 67 -5.74 5.90 -12.49
CA SER A 67 -4.43 6.47 -12.80
C SER A 67 -3.84 5.90 -14.09
N GLU A 68 -3.13 6.74 -14.82
CA GLU A 68 -2.33 6.31 -15.97
C GLU A 68 -1.05 5.61 -15.50
N PHE A 69 -0.61 4.62 -16.25
CA PHE A 69 0.57 3.81 -15.93
C PHE A 69 1.85 4.65 -15.68
N ILE A 70 2.07 5.73 -16.44
CA ILE A 70 3.23 6.63 -16.25
C ILE A 70 3.21 7.29 -14.86
N LYS A 71 2.02 7.68 -14.38
CA LYS A 71 1.86 8.28 -13.04
C LYS A 71 2.06 7.24 -11.94
N ILE A 72 1.55 6.02 -12.17
CA ILE A 72 1.77 4.88 -11.26
C ILE A 72 3.27 4.64 -11.11
N ASN A 73 4.00 4.49 -12.21
CA ASN A 73 5.44 4.24 -12.16
C ASN A 73 6.23 5.33 -11.43
N LYS A 74 5.93 6.61 -11.71
CA LYS A 74 6.56 7.73 -11.02
C LYS A 74 6.32 7.70 -9.52
N GLN A 75 5.08 7.44 -9.10
CA GLN A 75 4.71 7.37 -7.68
C GLN A 75 5.40 6.19 -6.99
N GLN A 76 5.40 5.02 -7.62
CA GLN A 76 6.03 3.82 -7.08
C GLN A 76 7.54 3.99 -6.91
N LYS A 77 8.22 4.59 -7.89
CA LYS A 77 9.65 4.91 -7.82
C LYS A 77 9.95 5.87 -6.66
N HIS A 78 9.10 6.87 -6.44
CA HIS A 78 9.25 7.81 -5.32
C HIS A 78 9.07 7.11 -3.97
N ASN A 79 8.02 6.30 -3.81
CA ASN A 79 7.75 5.55 -2.59
C ASN A 79 8.90 4.57 -2.28
N TYR A 80 9.39 3.83 -3.28
CA TYR A 80 10.53 2.93 -3.13
C TYR A 80 11.80 3.68 -2.69
N PHE A 81 12.09 4.83 -3.30
CA PHE A 81 13.27 5.62 -2.95
C PHE A 81 13.29 6.04 -1.48
N TYR A 82 12.12 6.34 -0.91
CA TYR A 82 12.00 6.63 0.51
C TYR A 82 12.16 5.37 1.36
N LEU A 83 11.35 4.34 1.10
CA LEU A 83 11.26 3.16 1.97
C LEU A 83 12.53 2.29 1.95
N LYS A 84 13.29 2.26 0.84
CA LYS A 84 14.55 1.51 0.77
C LYS A 84 15.58 1.99 1.80
N THR A 85 15.47 3.22 2.30
CA THR A 85 16.37 3.77 3.32
C THR A 85 16.26 3.05 4.67
N LEU A 86 15.16 2.32 4.90
CA LEU A 86 14.89 1.58 6.12
C LEU A 86 15.57 0.19 6.16
N ASN A 87 16.36 -0.15 5.13
CA ASN A 87 17.17 -1.38 5.05
C ASN A 87 16.37 -2.68 5.28
N LYS A 88 15.16 -2.72 4.70
CA LYS A 88 14.22 -3.86 4.70
C LYS A 88 13.89 -4.25 3.25
N HIS A 89 13.33 -5.43 3.03
CA HIS A 89 12.74 -5.78 1.73
C HIS A 89 11.51 -4.90 1.47
N VAL A 90 11.39 -4.28 0.29
CA VAL A 90 10.32 -3.32 0.00
C VAL A 90 9.50 -3.78 -1.19
N ASP A 91 8.22 -4.05 -0.96
CA ASP A 91 7.22 -4.25 -2.00
C ASP A 91 6.35 -2.99 -2.12
N ILE A 92 6.38 -2.35 -3.29
CA ILE A 92 5.53 -1.22 -3.62
C ILE A 92 4.49 -1.66 -4.64
N ILE A 93 3.21 -1.58 -4.28
CA ILE A 93 2.08 -1.99 -5.11
C ILE A 93 1.10 -0.83 -5.24
N THR A 94 0.50 -0.67 -6.41
CA THR A 94 -0.59 0.27 -6.66
C THR A 94 -1.81 -0.49 -7.15
N TYR A 95 -2.96 -0.22 -6.55
CA TYR A 95 -4.27 -0.70 -6.99
C TYR A 95 -4.98 0.38 -7.80
N ASN A 96 -5.29 0.08 -9.07
CA ASN A 96 -6.10 0.94 -9.94
C ASN A 96 -7.53 0.41 -9.96
N ASN A 97 -8.42 1.07 -9.21
CA ASN A 97 -9.79 0.60 -8.98
C ASN A 97 -10.62 0.54 -10.28
N GLN A 98 -10.54 1.57 -11.13
CA GLN A 98 -11.28 1.61 -12.39
C GLN A 98 -11.03 0.39 -13.28
N GLU A 99 -9.80 -0.12 -13.28
CA GLU A 99 -9.41 -1.26 -14.11
C GLU A 99 -9.44 -2.58 -13.35
N GLY A 100 -9.56 -2.55 -12.01
CA GLY A 100 -9.42 -3.72 -11.15
C GLY A 100 -8.03 -4.35 -11.22
N LYS A 101 -6.99 -3.54 -11.48
CA LYS A 101 -5.62 -4.01 -11.75
C LYS A 101 -4.64 -3.61 -10.66
N PHE A 102 -3.57 -4.41 -10.56
CA PHE A 102 -2.46 -4.17 -9.66
C PHE A 102 -1.17 -3.98 -10.44
N TYR A 103 -0.34 -3.07 -9.97
CA TYR A 103 0.99 -2.83 -10.51
C TYR A 103 2.01 -2.91 -9.38
N LYS A 104 3.13 -3.57 -9.61
CA LYS A 104 4.25 -3.67 -8.66
C LYS A 104 5.49 -3.00 -9.23
N TYR A 105 6.24 -2.31 -8.38
CA TYR A 105 7.53 -1.74 -8.77
C TYR A 105 8.59 -2.83 -8.91
N CYS A 106 9.28 -2.87 -10.05
CA CYS A 106 10.45 -3.71 -10.28
C CYS A 106 11.71 -2.86 -10.12
N GLN A 107 12.50 -3.12 -9.07
CA GLN A 107 13.74 -2.39 -8.81
C GLN A 107 14.83 -2.64 -9.87
N GLU A 108 14.79 -3.77 -10.56
CA GLU A 108 15.81 -4.16 -11.56
C GLU A 108 15.63 -3.40 -12.88
N THR A 109 14.38 -3.24 -13.31
CA THR A 109 14.04 -2.48 -14.53
C THR A 109 13.72 -1.02 -14.25
N GLU A 110 13.56 -0.65 -12.98
CA GLU A 110 12.99 0.62 -12.53
C GLU A 110 11.57 0.92 -13.09
N GLU A 111 10.88 -0.13 -13.56
CA GLU A 111 9.57 -0.03 -14.17
C GLU A 111 8.49 -0.73 -13.34
N SER A 112 7.24 -0.30 -13.53
CA SER A 112 6.09 -0.99 -12.93
C SER A 112 5.69 -2.17 -13.80
N ILE A 113 5.29 -3.27 -13.19
CA ILE A 113 4.77 -4.44 -13.90
C ILE A 113 3.36 -4.74 -13.40
N GLU A 114 2.46 -5.13 -14.30
CA GLU A 114 1.14 -5.63 -13.89
C GLU A 114 1.31 -6.97 -13.18
N ILE A 115 0.66 -7.13 -12.03
CA ILE A 115 0.66 -8.37 -11.25
C ILE A 115 -0.77 -8.86 -11.01
N SER A 116 -0.92 -10.15 -10.78
CA SER A 116 -2.21 -10.78 -10.56
C SER A 116 -2.74 -10.53 -9.14
N VAL A 117 -4.06 -10.66 -8.97
CA VAL A 117 -4.71 -10.66 -7.64
C VAL A 117 -4.13 -11.76 -6.75
N GLY A 118 -3.75 -12.91 -7.31
CA GLY A 118 -3.15 -14.02 -6.58
C GLY A 118 -1.81 -13.63 -5.93
N GLU A 119 -0.93 -12.98 -6.70
CA GLU A 119 0.37 -12.50 -6.19
C GLU A 119 0.20 -11.46 -5.06
N VAL A 120 -0.79 -10.58 -5.17
CA VAL A 120 -1.09 -9.62 -4.09
C VAL A 120 -1.58 -10.34 -2.84
N ARG A 121 -2.47 -11.33 -2.99
CA ARG A 121 -2.98 -12.12 -1.85
C ARG A 121 -1.86 -12.88 -1.15
N GLU A 122 -0.94 -13.48 -1.90
CA GLU A 122 0.24 -14.15 -1.34
C GLU A 122 1.05 -13.19 -0.46
N LYS A 123 1.29 -11.95 -0.93
CA LYS A 123 1.99 -10.93 -0.13
C LYS A 123 1.28 -10.56 1.17
N PHE A 124 -0.04 -10.44 1.15
CA PHE A 124 -0.81 -10.18 2.37
C PHE A 124 -0.73 -11.35 3.35
N CYS A 125 -0.85 -12.59 2.87
CA CYS A 125 -0.75 -13.79 3.69
C CYS A 125 0.65 -13.98 4.29
N GLU A 126 1.70 -13.76 3.50
CA GLU A 126 3.10 -13.85 3.98
C GLU A 126 3.33 -12.93 5.18
N LEU A 127 2.80 -11.71 5.14
CA LEU A 127 3.01 -10.70 6.17
C LEU A 127 2.00 -10.76 7.33
N SER A 128 0.94 -11.57 7.24
CA SER A 128 -0.05 -11.70 8.32
C SER A 128 0.44 -12.58 9.47
N GLU A 129 1.46 -13.41 9.23
CA GLU A 129 2.11 -14.25 10.24
C GLU A 129 3.24 -13.53 10.99
N GLU A 130 3.71 -12.40 10.47
CA GLU A 130 4.83 -11.65 11.04
C GLU A 130 4.40 -10.67 12.13
N LYS A 131 5.30 -10.43 13.09
CA LYS A 131 5.11 -9.33 14.04
C LYS A 131 5.24 -8.01 13.30
N PHE A 132 4.16 -7.23 13.30
CA PHE A 132 4.17 -5.89 12.76
C PHE A 132 4.72 -4.90 13.79
N ILE A 133 5.37 -3.85 13.29
CA ILE A 133 5.91 -2.76 14.11
C ILE A 133 4.79 -1.74 14.30
N SER A 134 4.54 -1.34 15.55
CA SER A 134 3.48 -0.38 15.90
C SER A 134 3.88 1.08 15.67
N ASP A 135 5.17 1.37 15.59
CA ASP A 135 5.73 2.72 15.45
C ASP A 135 6.90 2.69 14.46
N ILE A 136 6.84 3.55 13.44
CA ILE A 136 7.93 3.76 12.47
C ILE A 136 8.61 5.06 12.90
N ASP A 137 9.72 4.94 13.63
CA ASP A 137 10.56 6.08 14.05
C ASP A 137 11.18 6.83 12.86
#